data_AF-A0A3C0I520-F1
#
_entry.id   AF-A0A3C0I520-F1
#
_cell.length_a   1.000
_cell.length_b   1.000
_cell.length_c   1.000
_cell.angle_alpha   90.00
_cell.angle_beta   90.00
_cell.angle_gamma   90.00
#
_symmetry.space_group_name_H-M   'P 1'
#
loop_
_entity.id
_entity.type
_entity.pdbx_description
1 polymer ?
#
loop_
_entity_poly.entity_id
_entity_poly.type
_entity_poly.pdbx_seq_one_letter_code
_entity_poly.pdbx_strand_id
1 'polypeptide(L)'
;MKRIIIVLSLSIIFMVSAVSASESGLLLGLRYGANYDVSATLLDDNALAGTRQPSSYRTFWIRAENGQVELAAERTNLLVPQNDGFWRLDLKHSVYNDFTEDFVWINPAPDPDAIPNPFLAEQEGINAFDVSLLVKEQSITPTLGEYCEGQASRDILFVGNHYLSVGYVRSEICSGFMGGSIDSALQMFSLEQLEAVDIATLLDQKKAFKRAAKAHQKRQGDSGDWGDVSGGIVRHQGQWIIKGHFPRNEGGYTLFDVPVTVPEDLAFHNELYPDWNTITKQVPDVVDAFSSPGKDFLVVLTETGSLLAFTVKNGKISPQPALHILFKYPVTPVMARWAEGQYVSNWTEELDNLGMKPKQTWFTEASIPSIEKAPKVIGVVVTQGQMLNIRQGIGQHTKPIAKVKKGVKIDILDVLGQWYKVQLDEGLVGYAHSDYVKIMPNLPYIQQACPVDNCTYGNWTLKQSTILYAEPSFKADALETLSASQVVQALNGEIQTSQFGEIEVIKSQVELTDDNQKLSLSQGDKLFDLESVGLGIHLVWYNGDLYYLNNGWHVDRLNEAARWGSLVTERKTDWWVKVNVPEKNISGWIANPEADGMSLY
;
A
#
# COMPACT_ATOMS: atom_id res chain seq x y z
N MET A 1 -46.84 40.69 35.42
CA MET A 1 -45.47 40.15 35.49
C MET A 1 -45.14 39.43 34.19
N LYS A 2 -44.34 40.06 33.31
CA LYS A 2 -43.65 39.40 32.20
C LYS A 2 -42.23 39.98 32.20
N ARG A 3 -41.25 39.16 32.59
CA ARG A 3 -39.83 39.53 32.60
C ARG A 3 -39.31 39.50 31.16
N ILE A 4 -38.73 40.61 30.74
CA ILE A 4 -37.97 40.75 29.50
C ILE A 4 -36.63 40.05 29.74
N ILE A 5 -36.32 39.02 28.94
CA ILE A 5 -34.99 38.40 28.88
C ILE A 5 -34.24 39.11 27.75
N ILE A 6 -33.22 39.88 28.10
CA ILE A 6 -32.24 40.42 27.17
C ILE A 6 -31.20 39.32 26.96
N VAL A 7 -31.17 38.73 25.77
CA VAL A 7 -30.09 37.80 25.37
C VAL A 7 -28.97 38.64 24.78
N LEU A 8 -27.85 38.73 25.51
CA LEU A 8 -26.59 39.25 25.00
C LEU A 8 -26.03 38.24 23.98
N SER A 9 -26.04 38.60 22.70
CA SER A 9 -25.28 37.89 21.68
C SER A 9 -23.79 38.16 21.89
N LEU A 10 -23.08 37.19 22.46
CA LEU A 10 -21.62 37.17 22.42
C LEU A 10 -21.23 36.82 20.98
N SER A 11 -20.88 37.83 20.17
CA SER A 11 -20.20 37.60 18.91
C SER A 11 -18.82 37.05 19.21
N ILE A 12 -18.71 35.72 19.25
CA ILE A 12 -17.41 35.04 19.14
C ILE A 12 -16.95 35.29 17.72
N ILE A 13 -16.09 36.29 17.55
CA ILE A 13 -15.26 36.42 16.37
C ILE A 13 -14.37 35.18 16.39
N PHE A 14 -14.72 34.17 15.59
CA PHE A 14 -13.74 33.18 15.17
C PHE A 14 -12.63 33.98 14.50
N MET A 15 -11.49 34.13 15.18
CA MET A 15 -10.25 34.39 14.48
C MET A 15 -10.10 33.22 13.51
N VAL A 16 -10.38 33.49 12.25
CA VAL A 16 -9.91 32.67 11.13
C VAL A 16 -8.41 32.67 11.29
N SER A 17 -7.85 31.59 11.85
CA SER A 17 -6.45 31.28 11.69
C SER A 17 -6.19 31.31 10.19
N ALA A 18 -5.27 32.19 9.81
CA ALA A 18 -4.90 32.40 8.43
C ALA A 18 -4.72 31.05 7.73
N VAL A 19 -5.53 30.80 6.69
CA VAL A 19 -5.26 29.74 5.72
C VAL A 19 -3.92 30.10 5.09
N SER A 20 -2.86 29.43 5.54
CA SER A 20 -1.50 29.60 5.04
C SER A 20 -1.04 28.26 4.49
N ALA A 21 -0.71 28.26 3.19
CA ALA A 21 -0.41 27.12 2.30
C ALA A 21 -1.66 26.36 1.79
N SER A 22 -1.67 26.07 0.48
CA SER A 22 -2.62 25.15 -0.15
C SER A 22 -2.37 23.75 0.40
N GLU A 23 -3.37 23.17 1.06
CA GLU A 23 -3.37 21.76 1.41
C GLU A 23 -3.84 20.96 0.20
N SER A 24 -3.04 19.98 -0.21
CA SER A 24 -3.37 19.04 -1.28
C SER A 24 -3.26 17.62 -0.76
N GLY A 25 -4.24 16.79 -1.07
CA GLY A 25 -4.22 15.37 -0.74
C GLY A 25 -4.55 14.52 -1.94
N LEU A 26 -3.74 13.48 -2.17
CA LEU A 26 -3.93 12.46 -3.19
C LEU A 26 -4.44 11.17 -2.55
N LEU A 27 -5.63 10.76 -2.95
CA LEU A 27 -6.18 9.44 -2.71
C LEU A 27 -5.89 8.54 -3.90
N LEU A 28 -4.90 7.67 -3.74
CA LEU A 28 -4.34 6.82 -4.77
C LEU A 28 -4.79 5.37 -4.56
N GLY A 29 -5.55 4.82 -5.49
CA GLY A 29 -5.87 3.39 -5.53
C GLY A 29 -4.83 2.64 -6.34
N LEU A 30 -4.23 1.64 -5.72
CA LEU A 30 -3.18 0.80 -6.31
C LEU A 30 -3.64 -0.65 -6.39
N ARG A 31 -3.26 -1.31 -7.48
CA ARG A 31 -3.45 -2.74 -7.73
C ARG A 31 -2.11 -3.46 -7.68
N TYR A 32 -2.04 -4.55 -6.94
CA TYR A 32 -1.01 -5.58 -7.04
C TYR A 32 -1.55 -6.76 -7.84
N GLY A 33 -0.72 -7.39 -8.68
CA GLY A 33 -1.15 -8.48 -9.56
C GLY A 33 -1.90 -7.99 -10.80
N ALA A 34 -2.03 -8.87 -11.79
CA ALA A 34 -2.79 -8.63 -13.01
C ALA A 34 -3.14 -9.95 -13.70
N ASN A 35 -4.41 -10.06 -14.10
CA ASN A 35 -4.92 -11.07 -15.02
C ASN A 35 -5.19 -10.48 -16.42
N TYR A 36 -5.30 -9.16 -16.52
CA TYR A 36 -5.58 -8.40 -17.72
C TYR A 36 -4.42 -7.43 -18.04
N ASP A 37 -3.80 -7.63 -19.20
CA ASP A 37 -2.69 -6.87 -19.73
C ASP A 37 -3.17 -5.69 -20.59
N VAL A 38 -2.98 -4.48 -20.06
CA VAL A 38 -3.34 -3.23 -20.74
C VAL A 38 -2.38 -2.83 -21.87
N SER A 39 -1.29 -3.59 -22.06
CA SER A 39 -0.29 -3.40 -23.12
C SER A 39 -0.48 -4.34 -24.32
N ALA A 40 -1.42 -5.29 -24.25
CA ALA A 40 -1.64 -6.33 -25.27
C ALA A 40 -1.79 -5.77 -26.70
N THR A 41 -1.01 -6.34 -27.63
CA THR A 41 -1.01 -5.98 -29.05
C THR A 41 -1.33 -7.18 -29.94
N LEU A 42 -1.56 -6.94 -31.24
CA LEU A 42 -1.86 -8.01 -32.20
C LEU A 42 -0.75 -9.05 -32.39
N LEU A 43 0.50 -8.76 -32.02
CA LEU A 43 1.62 -9.69 -32.17
C LEU A 43 1.87 -10.53 -30.91
N ASP A 44 1.15 -10.25 -29.83
CA ASP A 44 1.31 -10.97 -28.58
C ASP A 44 0.29 -12.11 -28.48
N ASP A 45 0.68 -13.27 -28.99
CA ASP A 45 -0.12 -14.51 -28.88
C ASP A 45 -0.07 -15.11 -27.46
N ASN A 46 0.75 -14.53 -26.56
CA ASN A 46 1.01 -14.98 -25.20
C ASN A 46 0.50 -14.02 -24.12
N ALA A 47 -0.35 -13.03 -24.44
CA ALA A 47 -0.93 -12.09 -23.47
C ALA A 47 -1.62 -12.78 -22.27
N LEU A 48 -1.92 -14.08 -22.39
CA LEU A 48 -2.53 -14.93 -21.37
C LEU A 48 -1.58 -15.96 -20.72
N ALA A 49 -0.32 -16.08 -21.15
CA ALA A 49 0.61 -17.17 -20.81
C ALA A 49 1.52 -16.90 -19.60
N GLY A 50 1.50 -15.68 -19.03
CA GLY A 50 2.20 -15.36 -17.79
C GLY A 50 1.56 -16.00 -16.56
N THR A 51 2.35 -16.29 -15.52
CA THR A 51 1.84 -16.71 -14.20
C THR A 51 0.95 -15.61 -13.63
N ARG A 52 -0.37 -15.84 -13.72
CA ARG A 52 -1.41 -14.93 -13.24
C ARG A 52 -1.42 -14.87 -11.72
N GLN A 53 -1.18 -13.68 -11.18
CA GLN A 53 -1.37 -13.42 -9.76
C GLN A 53 -2.73 -12.73 -9.56
N PRO A 54 -3.58 -13.23 -8.65
CA PRO A 54 -4.86 -12.59 -8.34
C PRO A 54 -4.66 -11.12 -7.97
N SER A 55 -5.48 -10.26 -8.56
CA SER A 55 -5.42 -8.84 -8.29
C SER A 55 -5.86 -8.52 -6.86
N SER A 56 -5.09 -7.69 -6.18
CA SER A 56 -5.41 -7.16 -4.86
C SER A 56 -5.35 -5.64 -4.90
N TYR A 57 -6.20 -4.96 -4.12
CA TYR A 57 -6.34 -3.49 -4.17
C TYR A 57 -6.19 -2.84 -2.80
N ARG A 58 -5.54 -1.67 -2.80
CA ARG A 58 -5.42 -0.79 -1.63
C ARG A 58 -5.56 0.67 -2.00
N THR A 59 -5.92 1.45 -0.99
CA THR A 59 -6.00 2.91 -1.08
C THR A 59 -4.93 3.53 -0.21
N PHE A 60 -4.18 4.47 -0.79
CA PHE A 60 -3.13 5.25 -0.17
C PHE A 60 -3.61 6.70 -0.11
N TRP A 61 -3.55 7.29 1.08
CA TRP A 61 -3.87 8.69 1.31
C TRP A 61 -2.60 9.46 1.62
N ILE A 62 -2.13 10.23 0.64
CA ILE A 62 -0.90 11.01 0.72
C ILE A 62 -1.30 12.47 0.83
N ARG A 63 -0.86 13.14 1.89
CA ARG A 63 -1.19 14.55 2.12
C ARG A 63 0.05 15.42 2.11
N ALA A 64 -0.11 16.62 1.57
CA ALA A 64 0.85 17.70 1.61
C ALA A 64 0.23 18.87 2.40
N GLU A 65 0.78 19.14 3.58
CA GLU A 65 0.32 20.20 4.49
C GLU A 65 1.53 20.97 5.02
N ASN A 66 1.51 22.30 4.91
CA ASN A 66 2.59 23.17 5.43
C ASN A 66 4.01 22.79 4.94
N GLY A 67 4.12 22.28 3.70
CA GLY A 67 5.40 21.85 3.12
C GLY A 67 5.95 20.53 3.66
N GLN A 68 5.18 19.83 4.49
CA GLN A 68 5.42 18.43 4.86
C GLN A 68 4.57 17.54 3.96
N VAL A 69 5.12 16.40 3.55
CA VAL A 69 4.39 15.36 2.81
C VAL A 69 4.50 14.07 3.59
N GLU A 70 3.38 13.38 3.78
CA GLU A 70 3.35 12.08 4.44
C GLU A 70 2.28 11.15 3.86
N LEU A 71 2.47 9.85 4.08
CA LEU A 71 1.40 8.87 3.91
C LEU A 71 0.53 8.86 5.17
N ALA A 72 -0.59 9.58 5.14
CA ALA A 72 -1.49 9.68 6.28
C ALA A 72 -2.30 8.40 6.51
N ALA A 73 -2.61 7.63 5.46
CA ALA A 73 -3.31 6.36 5.60
C ALA A 73 -3.01 5.36 4.48
N GLU A 74 -2.95 4.08 4.85
CA GLU A 74 -3.13 2.94 3.95
C GLU A 74 -4.42 2.20 4.36
N ARG A 75 -5.26 1.83 3.40
CA ARG A 75 -6.51 1.10 3.63
C ARG A 75 -6.61 -0.08 2.65
N THR A 76 -7.25 -1.15 3.11
CA THR A 76 -7.65 -2.25 2.23
C THR A 76 -8.73 -1.77 1.27
N ASN A 77 -8.85 -2.42 0.10
CA ASN A 77 -9.85 -2.09 -0.92
C ASN A 77 -9.58 -0.73 -1.60
N LEU A 78 -10.33 -0.45 -2.66
CA LEU A 78 -10.43 0.88 -3.26
C LEU A 78 -11.51 1.68 -2.51
N LEU A 79 -11.14 2.84 -1.97
CA LEU A 79 -12.07 3.75 -1.31
C LEU A 79 -12.39 4.89 -2.26
N VAL A 80 -13.64 4.96 -2.68
CA VAL A 80 -14.12 5.90 -3.70
C VAL A 80 -14.91 7.01 -3.01
N PRO A 81 -14.46 8.27 -3.05
CA PRO A 81 -15.18 9.38 -2.42
C PRO A 81 -16.47 9.68 -3.17
N GLN A 82 -17.58 9.66 -2.44
CA GLN A 82 -18.93 10.02 -2.90
C GLN A 82 -19.54 11.12 -2.01
N ASN A 83 -20.70 11.62 -2.39
CA ASN A 83 -21.38 12.69 -1.66
C ASN A 83 -21.86 12.26 -0.25
N ASP A 84 -22.00 10.96 -0.03
CA ASP A 84 -22.46 10.33 1.21
C ASP A 84 -21.34 9.62 2.01
N GLY A 85 -20.08 9.78 1.58
CA GLY A 85 -18.90 9.22 2.22
C GLY A 85 -18.06 8.38 1.26
N PHE A 86 -17.16 7.55 1.80
CA PHE A 86 -16.35 6.64 0.98
C PHE A 86 -17.04 5.31 0.71
N TRP A 87 -17.25 4.99 -0.57
CA TRP A 87 -17.67 3.66 -0.99
C TRP A 87 -16.46 2.72 -1.06
N ARG A 88 -16.66 1.45 -0.71
CA ARG A 88 -15.63 0.40 -0.82
C ARG A 88 -15.85 -0.39 -2.10
N LEU A 89 -14.77 -0.59 -2.84
CA LEU A 89 -14.75 -1.35 -4.08
C LEU A 89 -13.61 -2.38 -4.03
N ASP A 90 -13.89 -3.61 -4.43
CA ASP A 90 -12.93 -4.71 -4.45
C ASP A 90 -13.32 -5.79 -5.46
N LEU A 91 -12.43 -6.76 -5.68
CA LEU A 91 -12.78 -8.02 -6.32
C LEU A 91 -13.05 -9.11 -5.28
N LYS A 92 -14.00 -9.98 -5.58
CA LYS A 92 -14.31 -11.17 -4.79
C LYS A 92 -14.21 -12.40 -5.67
N HIS A 93 -13.73 -13.48 -5.09
CA HIS A 93 -13.49 -14.73 -5.77
C HIS A 93 -14.56 -15.76 -5.38
N SER A 94 -15.16 -16.41 -6.37
CA SER A 94 -16.11 -17.51 -6.20
C SER A 94 -15.55 -18.77 -6.86
N VAL A 95 -15.82 -19.92 -6.26
CA VAL A 95 -15.49 -21.23 -6.84
C VAL A 95 -16.76 -22.06 -6.84
N TYR A 96 -17.17 -22.57 -8.00
CA TYR A 96 -18.34 -23.41 -8.16
C TYR A 96 -18.06 -24.48 -9.23
N ASN A 97 -18.20 -25.77 -8.88
CA ASN A 97 -17.98 -26.91 -9.77
C ASN A 97 -16.68 -26.80 -10.61
N ASP A 98 -15.54 -26.56 -9.94
CA ASP A 98 -14.22 -26.41 -10.58
C ASP A 98 -14.11 -25.26 -11.59
N PHE A 99 -15.08 -24.35 -11.59
CA PHE A 99 -15.01 -23.06 -12.24
C PHE A 99 -14.75 -21.96 -11.21
N THR A 100 -13.80 -21.09 -11.51
CA THR A 100 -13.44 -19.95 -10.66
C THR A 100 -13.89 -18.64 -11.31
N GLU A 101 -14.49 -17.73 -10.55
CA GLU A 101 -14.94 -16.44 -11.08
C GLU A 101 -14.67 -15.29 -10.12
N ASP A 102 -14.05 -14.22 -10.63
CA ASP A 102 -13.85 -12.97 -9.91
C ASP A 102 -14.99 -11.99 -10.21
N PHE A 103 -15.67 -11.44 -9.22
CA PHE A 103 -16.72 -10.44 -9.41
C PHE A 103 -16.40 -9.12 -8.72
N VAL A 104 -16.85 -8.01 -9.31
CA VAL A 104 -16.71 -6.68 -8.74
C VAL A 104 -17.71 -6.52 -7.59
N TRP A 105 -17.22 -6.08 -6.44
CA TRP A 105 -18.04 -5.86 -5.25
C TRP A 105 -17.96 -4.39 -4.84
N ILE A 106 -19.12 -3.75 -4.70
CA ILE A 106 -19.26 -2.38 -4.19
C ILE A 106 -20.07 -2.39 -2.90
N ASN A 107 -19.64 -1.62 -1.91
CA ASN A 107 -20.37 -1.37 -0.69
C ASN A 107 -20.33 0.13 -0.35
N PRO A 108 -21.46 0.86 -0.46
CA PRO A 108 -21.55 2.24 -0.01
C PRO A 108 -21.39 2.29 1.53
N ALA A 109 -20.27 2.81 2.04
CA ALA A 109 -20.13 3.04 3.48
C ALA A 109 -20.90 4.33 3.82
N PRO A 110 -21.70 4.37 4.91
CA PRO A 110 -21.27 3.98 6.25
C PRO A 110 -22.35 3.21 7.04
N ASP A 111 -22.44 1.89 6.84
CA ASP A 111 -23.32 1.05 7.67
C ASP A 111 -22.48 0.08 8.53
N PRO A 112 -22.50 0.21 9.87
CA PRO A 112 -21.92 -0.80 10.77
C PRO A 112 -22.65 -2.15 10.71
N ASP A 113 -23.85 -2.19 10.12
CA ASP A 113 -24.65 -3.39 9.84
C ASP A 113 -24.62 -3.80 8.35
N ALA A 114 -23.82 -3.12 7.49
CA ALA A 114 -23.63 -3.58 6.10
C ALA A 114 -23.02 -4.97 6.13
N ILE A 115 -23.72 -5.92 5.47
CA ILE A 115 -23.44 -7.35 5.47
C ILE A 115 -21.92 -7.55 5.53
N PRO A 116 -21.40 -8.03 6.66
CA PRO A 116 -19.99 -8.26 6.78
C PRO A 116 -19.62 -9.25 5.67
N ASN A 117 -18.45 -9.03 5.07
CA ASN A 117 -17.65 -9.99 4.30
C ASN A 117 -18.38 -11.32 3.97
N PRO A 118 -18.49 -11.78 2.72
CA PRO A 118 -19.07 -13.10 2.41
C PRO A 118 -18.51 -14.25 3.27
N PHE A 119 -17.27 -14.11 3.77
CA PHE A 119 -16.62 -15.01 4.72
C PHE A 119 -17.15 -14.96 6.18
N LEU A 120 -17.82 -13.88 6.57
CA LEU A 120 -18.56 -13.71 7.84
C LEU A 120 -20.04 -14.11 7.70
N ALA A 121 -20.64 -13.99 6.51
CA ALA A 121 -22.00 -14.46 6.24
C ALA A 121 -22.14 -16.00 6.40
N GLU A 122 -21.10 -16.77 6.05
CA GLU A 122 -21.03 -18.21 6.31
C GLU A 122 -20.98 -18.55 7.81
N GLN A 123 -20.40 -17.69 8.65
CA GLN A 123 -20.40 -17.87 10.11
C GLN A 123 -21.75 -17.55 10.76
N GLU A 124 -22.61 -16.78 10.08
CA GLU A 124 -23.98 -16.47 10.50
C GLU A 124 -25.04 -17.38 9.83
N GLY A 125 -24.61 -18.41 9.09
CA GLY A 125 -25.50 -19.41 8.50
C GLY A 125 -26.16 -19.00 7.18
N ILE A 126 -25.67 -17.95 6.53
CA ILE A 126 -26.08 -17.55 5.18
C ILE A 126 -25.19 -18.30 4.18
N ASN A 127 -25.81 -19.07 3.28
CA ASN A 127 -25.09 -19.88 2.31
C ASN A 127 -24.42 -18.97 1.27
N ALA A 128 -23.14 -19.20 0.93
CA ALA A 128 -22.41 -18.41 -0.07
C ALA A 128 -23.15 -18.36 -1.44
N PHE A 129 -24.01 -19.35 -1.71
CA PHE A 129 -24.91 -19.39 -2.85
C PHE A 129 -25.99 -18.29 -2.84
N ASP A 130 -26.48 -17.86 -1.67
CA ASP A 130 -27.49 -16.81 -1.54
C ASP A 130 -26.88 -15.41 -1.72
N VAL A 131 -25.60 -15.23 -1.36
CA VAL A 131 -24.83 -14.00 -1.66
C VAL A 131 -24.53 -13.91 -3.18
N SER A 132 -24.29 -15.05 -3.83
CA SER A 132 -24.21 -15.11 -5.30
C SER A 132 -25.54 -14.75 -5.98
N LEU A 133 -26.68 -14.98 -5.31
CA LEU A 133 -28.00 -14.67 -5.82
C LEU A 133 -28.29 -13.15 -5.84
N LEU A 134 -27.79 -12.41 -4.86
CA LEU A 134 -27.87 -10.94 -4.82
C LEU A 134 -27.03 -10.27 -5.92
N VAL A 135 -25.93 -10.92 -6.34
CA VAL A 135 -25.10 -10.48 -7.48
C VAL A 135 -25.71 -10.93 -8.82
N LYS A 136 -26.48 -12.02 -8.83
CA LYS A 136 -27.16 -12.57 -10.03
C LYS A 136 -28.23 -11.67 -10.62
N GLU A 137 -28.73 -10.68 -9.86
CA GLU A 137 -29.66 -9.67 -10.38
C GLU A 137 -28.96 -8.66 -11.32
N GLN A 138 -27.63 -8.60 -11.33
CA GLN A 138 -26.83 -7.87 -12.32
C GLN A 138 -26.47 -8.79 -13.49
N SER A 139 -27.48 -9.19 -14.26
CA SER A 139 -27.41 -9.55 -15.70
C SER A 139 -26.14 -10.26 -16.22
N ILE A 140 -25.64 -11.30 -15.56
CA ILE A 140 -24.68 -12.24 -16.16
C ILE A 140 -25.29 -13.62 -16.06
N THR A 141 -25.95 -14.06 -17.13
CA THR A 141 -26.46 -15.43 -17.25
C THR A 141 -25.27 -16.41 -17.23
N PRO A 142 -25.15 -17.31 -16.24
CA PRO A 142 -24.14 -18.35 -16.29
C PRO A 142 -24.56 -19.37 -17.34
N THR A 143 -23.99 -19.24 -18.54
CA THR A 143 -24.08 -20.31 -19.54
C THR A 143 -23.22 -21.48 -19.06
N LEU A 144 -23.89 -22.61 -18.78
CA LEU A 144 -23.35 -23.98 -18.85
C LEU A 144 -22.54 -24.52 -17.64
N GLY A 145 -22.72 -23.98 -16.43
CA GLY A 145 -21.98 -24.39 -15.21
C GLY A 145 -22.13 -25.85 -14.70
N GLU A 146 -22.71 -26.77 -15.47
CA GLU A 146 -22.73 -28.21 -15.12
C GLU A 146 -21.65 -29.03 -15.86
N TYR A 147 -20.93 -28.48 -16.85
CA TYR A 147 -20.05 -29.27 -17.72
C TYR A 147 -18.70 -28.64 -18.05
N CYS A 148 -18.35 -27.49 -17.48
CA CYS A 148 -17.16 -26.72 -17.86
C CYS A 148 -16.22 -26.46 -16.68
N GLU A 149 -14.94 -26.76 -16.85
CA GLU A 149 -13.86 -26.40 -15.94
C GLU A 149 -13.18 -25.12 -16.47
N GLY A 150 -12.85 -24.16 -15.61
CA GLY A 150 -12.29 -22.89 -16.10
C GLY A 150 -12.14 -21.77 -15.08
N GLN A 151 -11.78 -20.60 -15.59
CA GLN A 151 -11.66 -19.38 -14.81
C GLN A 151 -12.18 -18.16 -15.58
N ALA A 152 -12.88 -17.27 -14.88
CA ALA A 152 -13.25 -15.93 -15.32
C ALA A 152 -12.61 -14.91 -14.37
N SER A 153 -11.54 -14.28 -14.85
CA SER A 153 -10.81 -13.26 -14.09
C SER A 153 -11.29 -11.87 -14.48
N ARG A 154 -11.36 -10.99 -13.48
CA ARG A 154 -11.65 -9.57 -13.66
C ARG A 154 -10.53 -8.75 -13.04
N ASP A 155 -10.25 -7.60 -13.61
CA ASP A 155 -9.31 -6.61 -13.08
C ASP A 155 -9.93 -5.22 -13.17
N ILE A 156 -9.95 -4.48 -12.06
CA ILE A 156 -10.35 -3.08 -12.05
C ILE A 156 -9.15 -2.27 -12.58
N LEU A 157 -9.36 -1.54 -13.67
CA LEU A 157 -8.31 -0.81 -14.39
C LEU A 157 -8.42 0.71 -14.23
N PHE A 158 -9.60 1.18 -13.87
CA PHE A 158 -9.88 2.60 -13.64
C PHE A 158 -11.09 2.75 -12.73
N VAL A 159 -11.04 3.73 -11.82
CA VAL A 159 -12.18 4.17 -11.01
C VAL A 159 -12.26 5.69 -11.03
N GLY A 160 -13.35 6.20 -11.61
CA GLY A 160 -13.65 7.63 -11.74
C GLY A 160 -14.66 8.12 -10.72
N ASN A 161 -15.41 9.16 -11.09
CA ASN A 161 -16.47 9.72 -10.23
C ASN A 161 -17.71 8.82 -10.19
N HIS A 162 -18.16 8.39 -11.36
CA HIS A 162 -19.44 7.68 -11.54
C HIS A 162 -19.29 6.35 -12.30
N TYR A 163 -18.07 6.04 -12.76
CA TYR A 163 -17.82 4.89 -13.60
C TYR A 163 -16.52 4.20 -13.22
N LEU A 164 -16.42 2.91 -13.52
CA LEU A 164 -15.18 2.15 -13.46
C LEU A 164 -14.94 1.40 -14.79
N SER A 165 -13.67 1.09 -15.07
CA SER A 165 -13.28 0.22 -16.19
C SER A 165 -12.77 -1.12 -15.65
N VAL A 166 -13.24 -2.22 -16.24
CA VAL A 166 -12.89 -3.59 -15.85
C VAL A 166 -12.37 -4.34 -17.07
N GLY A 167 -11.18 -4.91 -16.93
CA GLY A 167 -10.67 -5.92 -17.84
C GLY A 167 -11.26 -7.28 -17.48
N TYR A 168 -11.73 -8.03 -18.46
CA TYR A 168 -12.31 -9.35 -18.30
C TYR A 168 -11.59 -10.37 -19.17
N VAL A 169 -11.26 -11.52 -18.60
CA VAL A 169 -10.76 -12.69 -19.34
C VAL A 169 -11.45 -13.94 -18.81
N ARG A 170 -12.01 -14.75 -19.69
CA ARG A 170 -12.56 -16.07 -19.38
C ARG A 170 -11.82 -17.13 -20.18
N SER A 171 -11.53 -18.26 -19.55
CA SER A 171 -10.99 -19.46 -20.18
C SER A 171 -11.70 -20.66 -19.61
N GLU A 172 -12.25 -21.52 -20.47
CA GLU A 172 -12.99 -22.70 -20.03
C GLU A 172 -12.81 -23.88 -20.99
N ILE A 173 -12.95 -25.10 -20.46
CA ILE A 173 -12.99 -26.34 -21.21
C ILE A 173 -14.26 -27.07 -20.82
N CYS A 174 -15.17 -27.23 -21.78
CA CYS A 174 -16.47 -27.87 -21.56
C CYS A 174 -16.47 -29.31 -22.07
N SER A 175 -16.91 -30.24 -21.24
CA SER A 175 -17.11 -31.64 -21.62
C SER A 175 -18.13 -31.76 -22.77
N GLY A 176 -17.75 -32.46 -23.84
CA GLY A 176 -18.57 -32.65 -25.04
C GLY A 176 -18.26 -31.70 -26.22
N PHE A 177 -17.38 -30.71 -26.03
CA PHE A 177 -16.86 -29.86 -27.11
C PHE A 177 -15.38 -30.17 -27.40
N MET A 178 -15.00 -30.24 -28.68
CA MET A 178 -13.58 -30.34 -29.07
C MET A 178 -12.96 -28.94 -29.06
N GLY A 179 -12.47 -28.50 -27.90
CA GLY A 179 -11.71 -27.25 -27.75
C GLY A 179 -12.11 -26.45 -26.50
N GLY A 180 -11.15 -25.71 -25.93
CA GLY A 180 -11.43 -24.70 -24.91
C GLY A 180 -11.97 -23.41 -25.54
N SER A 181 -12.78 -22.67 -24.79
CA SER A 181 -13.28 -21.34 -25.13
C SER A 181 -12.50 -20.31 -24.32
N ILE A 182 -12.06 -19.23 -24.99
CA ILE A 182 -11.46 -18.09 -24.32
C ILE A 182 -12.19 -16.83 -24.81
N ASP A 183 -12.63 -16.02 -23.86
CA ASP A 183 -13.32 -14.75 -24.11
C ASP A 183 -12.61 -13.62 -23.34
N SER A 184 -12.75 -12.39 -23.83
CA SER A 184 -12.20 -11.22 -23.16
C SER A 184 -12.97 -9.97 -23.51
N ALA A 185 -12.92 -8.98 -22.61
CA ALA A 185 -13.53 -7.68 -22.84
C ALA A 185 -12.82 -6.57 -22.06
N LEU A 186 -12.95 -5.34 -22.54
CA LEU A 186 -12.72 -4.13 -21.74
C LEU A 186 -14.07 -3.42 -21.57
N GLN A 187 -14.60 -3.42 -20.36
CA GLN A 187 -15.98 -2.99 -20.08
C GLN A 187 -15.99 -1.82 -19.10
N MET A 188 -16.86 -0.85 -19.35
CA MET A 188 -17.17 0.21 -18.39
C MET A 188 -18.44 -0.16 -17.62
N PHE A 189 -18.48 0.21 -16.34
CA PHE A 189 -19.65 0.03 -15.48
C PHE A 189 -20.01 1.33 -14.77
N SER A 190 -21.30 1.59 -14.55
CA SER A 190 -21.73 2.63 -13.62
C SER A 190 -21.39 2.23 -12.18
N LEU A 191 -20.93 3.16 -11.35
CA LEU A 191 -20.61 2.86 -9.94
C LEU A 191 -21.89 2.65 -9.11
N GLU A 192 -22.95 3.39 -9.40
CA GLU A 192 -24.19 3.35 -8.63
C GLU A 192 -24.94 2.01 -8.77
N GLN A 193 -24.99 1.47 -9.98
CA GLN A 193 -25.82 0.30 -10.29
C GLN A 193 -25.01 -0.90 -10.79
N LEU A 194 -23.69 -0.73 -11.02
CA LEU A 194 -22.84 -1.73 -11.67
C LEU A 194 -23.40 -2.21 -13.01
N GLU A 195 -24.06 -1.31 -13.74
CA GLU A 195 -24.59 -1.61 -15.07
C GLU A 195 -23.52 -1.36 -16.13
N ALA A 196 -23.43 -2.27 -17.10
CA ALA A 196 -22.50 -2.14 -18.21
C ALA A 196 -22.85 -0.93 -19.09
N VAL A 197 -21.85 -0.13 -19.44
CA VAL A 197 -21.99 1.07 -20.27
C VAL A 197 -21.03 0.99 -21.46
N ASP A 198 -21.55 1.25 -22.66
CA ASP A 198 -20.70 1.40 -23.85
C ASP A 198 -20.02 2.78 -23.84
N ILE A 199 -18.72 2.82 -23.63
CA ILE A 199 -17.92 4.06 -23.61
C ILE A 199 -18.05 4.87 -24.92
N ALA A 200 -18.20 4.20 -26.06
CA ALA A 200 -18.32 4.88 -27.34
C ALA A 200 -19.66 5.61 -27.46
N THR A 201 -20.70 5.09 -26.82
CA THR A 201 -22.00 5.77 -26.64
C THR A 201 -21.90 6.87 -25.61
N LEU A 202 -21.29 6.60 -24.44
CA LEU A 202 -21.15 7.55 -23.34
C LEU A 202 -20.47 8.86 -23.78
N LEU A 203 -19.46 8.75 -24.65
CA LEU A 203 -18.70 9.90 -25.16
C LEU A 203 -19.27 10.52 -26.43
N ASP A 204 -20.32 9.92 -27.03
CA ASP A 204 -20.77 10.21 -28.40
C ASP A 204 -19.64 10.11 -29.46
N GLN A 205 -18.76 9.10 -29.32
CA GLN A 205 -17.55 8.93 -30.14
C GLN A 205 -17.50 7.61 -30.93
N LYS A 206 -18.64 6.96 -31.23
CA LYS A 206 -18.70 5.72 -32.03
C LYS A 206 -17.89 5.75 -33.32
N LYS A 207 -17.87 6.90 -34.03
CA LYS A 207 -17.08 7.06 -35.26
C LYS A 207 -15.58 7.08 -34.99
N ALA A 208 -15.12 7.65 -33.88
CA ALA A 208 -13.72 7.69 -33.51
C ALA A 208 -13.21 6.28 -33.18
N PHE A 209 -13.96 5.51 -32.39
CA PHE A 209 -13.66 4.10 -32.09
C PHE A 209 -13.52 3.26 -33.37
N LYS A 210 -14.51 3.34 -34.28
CA LYS A 210 -14.46 2.62 -35.57
C LYS A 210 -13.28 3.03 -36.44
N ARG A 211 -12.90 4.32 -36.44
CA ARG A 211 -11.72 4.80 -37.19
C ARG A 211 -10.41 4.31 -36.56
N ALA A 212 -10.31 4.36 -35.23
CA ALA A 212 -9.14 3.89 -34.49
C ALA A 212 -8.92 2.39 -34.69
N ALA A 213 -9.98 1.58 -34.59
CA ALA A 213 -9.94 0.15 -34.87
C ALA A 213 -9.39 -0.15 -36.28
N LYS A 214 -9.97 0.48 -37.31
CA LYS A 214 -9.53 0.31 -38.71
C LYS A 214 -8.10 0.79 -38.95
N ALA A 215 -7.67 1.86 -38.29
CA ALA A 215 -6.31 2.35 -38.39
C ALA A 215 -5.32 1.37 -37.73
N HIS A 216 -5.68 0.80 -36.58
CA HIS A 216 -4.87 -0.20 -35.89
C HIS A 216 -4.76 -1.48 -36.72
N GLN A 217 -5.88 -2.02 -37.22
CA GLN A 217 -5.95 -3.14 -38.17
C GLN A 217 -4.96 -2.96 -39.34
N LYS A 218 -5.09 -1.83 -40.05
CA LYS A 218 -4.27 -1.54 -41.23
C LYS A 218 -2.78 -1.49 -40.92
N ARG A 219 -2.39 -0.92 -39.76
CA ARG A 219 -0.98 -0.87 -39.35
C ARG A 219 -0.38 -2.25 -39.10
N GLN A 220 -1.22 -3.20 -38.73
CA GLN A 220 -0.82 -4.52 -38.28
C GLN A 220 -1.05 -5.60 -39.34
N GLY A 221 -1.47 -5.20 -40.54
CA GLY A 221 -1.62 -6.09 -41.69
C GLY A 221 -2.83 -7.03 -41.64
N ASP A 222 -3.77 -6.81 -40.71
CA ASP A 222 -4.97 -7.62 -40.58
C ASP A 222 -6.10 -7.08 -41.48
N SER A 223 -6.81 -7.99 -42.15
CA SER A 223 -7.96 -7.72 -43.03
C SER A 223 -9.28 -8.30 -42.52
N GLY A 224 -9.28 -8.87 -41.31
CA GLY A 224 -10.47 -9.44 -40.66
C GLY A 224 -11.51 -8.38 -40.26
N ASP A 225 -12.76 -8.82 -40.11
CA ASP A 225 -13.81 -7.98 -39.52
C ASP A 225 -13.70 -8.01 -38.00
N TRP A 226 -13.56 -6.84 -37.37
CA TRP A 226 -13.45 -6.71 -35.91
C TRP A 226 -14.80 -6.50 -35.21
N GLY A 227 -15.92 -6.60 -35.93
CA GLY A 227 -17.25 -6.55 -35.32
C GLY A 227 -17.47 -5.33 -34.42
N ASP A 228 -18.14 -5.54 -33.29
CA ASP A 228 -18.36 -4.53 -32.27
C ASP A 228 -17.19 -4.49 -31.28
N VAL A 229 -16.45 -3.38 -31.30
CA VAL A 229 -15.31 -3.13 -30.43
C VAL A 229 -15.79 -2.62 -29.08
N SER A 230 -15.33 -3.25 -27.99
CA SER A 230 -15.53 -2.74 -26.61
C SER A 230 -14.46 -1.73 -26.22
N GLY A 231 -14.52 -1.15 -25.02
CA GLY A 231 -13.52 -0.17 -24.62
C GLY A 231 -13.72 0.39 -23.22
N GLY A 232 -12.71 1.10 -22.77
CA GLY A 232 -12.69 1.65 -21.42
C GLY A 232 -11.55 2.63 -21.21
N ILE A 233 -11.43 3.08 -19.96
CA ILE A 233 -10.40 4.01 -19.52
C ILE A 233 -9.31 3.22 -18.81
N VAL A 234 -8.05 3.50 -19.16
CA VAL A 234 -6.88 2.87 -18.54
C VAL A 234 -5.81 3.93 -18.27
N ARG A 235 -4.85 3.59 -17.40
CA ARG A 235 -3.73 4.47 -17.07
C ARG A 235 -2.59 4.32 -18.10
N HIS A 236 -2.00 5.44 -18.51
CA HIS A 236 -0.81 5.47 -19.35
C HIS A 236 0.00 6.77 -19.12
N GLN A 237 1.23 6.64 -18.60
CA GLN A 237 2.24 7.70 -18.49
C GLN A 237 1.69 9.07 -18.05
N GLY A 238 1.21 9.17 -16.82
CA GLY A 238 0.72 10.44 -16.29
C GLY A 238 -0.74 10.75 -16.65
N GLN A 239 -1.37 9.98 -17.55
CA GLN A 239 -2.72 10.26 -18.04
C GLN A 239 -3.65 9.04 -18.01
N TRP A 240 -4.93 9.30 -17.77
CA TRP A 240 -6.03 8.41 -18.12
C TRP A 240 -6.32 8.56 -19.61
N ILE A 241 -6.33 7.44 -20.32
CA ILE A 241 -6.56 7.39 -21.77
C ILE A 241 -7.67 6.40 -22.10
N ILE A 242 -8.26 6.57 -23.29
CA ILE A 242 -9.30 5.67 -23.79
C ILE A 242 -8.65 4.61 -24.68
N LYS A 243 -8.92 3.35 -24.38
CA LYS A 243 -8.56 2.22 -25.23
C LYS A 243 -9.79 1.49 -25.73
N GLY A 244 -9.73 1.08 -26.99
CA GLY A 244 -10.63 0.08 -27.57
C GLY A 244 -10.05 -1.32 -27.36
N HIS A 245 -10.92 -2.31 -27.26
CA HIS A 245 -10.60 -3.72 -27.10
C HIS A 245 -11.24 -4.55 -28.22
N PHE A 246 -10.48 -5.52 -28.71
CA PHE A 246 -10.97 -6.52 -29.64
C PHE A 246 -10.51 -7.93 -29.25
N PRO A 247 -11.45 -8.89 -29.05
CA PRO A 247 -11.11 -10.29 -28.75
C PRO A 247 -10.56 -11.03 -29.99
N ARG A 248 -9.64 -11.98 -29.80
CA ARG A 248 -9.05 -12.80 -30.87
C ARG A 248 -9.44 -14.28 -30.71
N ASN A 249 -9.53 -15.00 -31.83
CA ASN A 249 -9.98 -16.40 -31.90
C ASN A 249 -9.04 -17.42 -31.21
N GLU A 250 -7.77 -17.09 -30.97
CA GLU A 250 -6.79 -17.97 -30.30
C GLU A 250 -6.66 -17.67 -28.80
N GLY A 251 -7.66 -17.03 -28.21
CA GLY A 251 -7.68 -16.66 -26.80
C GLY A 251 -6.83 -15.44 -26.46
N GLY A 252 -6.30 -14.73 -27.44
CA GLY A 252 -5.71 -13.41 -27.23
C GLY A 252 -6.76 -12.29 -27.27
N TYR A 253 -6.31 -11.07 -27.01
CA TYR A 253 -7.01 -9.85 -27.37
C TYR A 253 -6.01 -8.78 -27.76
N THR A 254 -6.50 -7.71 -28.37
CA THR A 254 -5.68 -6.54 -28.65
C THR A 254 -6.36 -5.30 -28.10
N LEU A 255 -5.54 -4.40 -27.57
CA LEU A 255 -5.94 -3.06 -27.19
C LEU A 255 -5.36 -2.05 -28.17
N PHE A 256 -6.09 -0.96 -28.38
CA PHE A 256 -5.64 0.13 -29.25
C PHE A 256 -6.11 1.48 -28.75
N ASP A 257 -5.28 2.50 -28.97
CA ASP A 257 -5.59 3.85 -28.53
C ASP A 257 -6.71 4.47 -29.37
N VAL A 258 -7.69 5.05 -28.68
CA VAL A 258 -8.72 5.87 -29.31
C VAL A 258 -8.35 7.33 -29.05
N PRO A 259 -8.11 8.14 -30.09
CA PRO A 259 -7.62 9.52 -29.94
C PRO A 259 -8.76 10.46 -29.50
N VAL A 260 -9.27 10.24 -28.30
CA VAL A 260 -10.33 10.99 -27.64
C VAL A 260 -9.80 11.35 -26.25
N THR A 261 -9.92 12.63 -25.88
CA THR A 261 -9.55 13.09 -24.54
C THR A 261 -10.58 12.60 -23.53
N VAL A 262 -10.13 12.08 -22.40
CA VAL A 262 -11.02 11.71 -21.29
C VAL A 262 -11.64 12.98 -20.69
N PRO A 263 -12.98 13.12 -20.69
CA PRO A 263 -13.66 14.25 -20.06
C PRO A 263 -13.48 14.31 -18.53
N GLU A 264 -13.51 15.52 -17.95
CA GLU A 264 -13.30 15.74 -16.50
C GLU A 264 -14.37 15.09 -15.60
N ASP A 265 -15.58 14.90 -16.11
CA ASP A 265 -16.68 14.22 -15.41
C ASP A 265 -16.42 12.71 -15.26
N LEU A 266 -15.64 12.12 -16.17
CA LEU A 266 -15.17 10.74 -16.05
C LEU A 266 -13.92 10.64 -15.18
N ALA A 267 -12.88 11.42 -15.50
CA ALA A 267 -11.61 11.44 -14.76
C ALA A 267 -11.21 12.87 -14.39
N PHE A 268 -11.45 13.25 -13.14
CA PHE A 268 -11.08 14.56 -12.62
C PHE A 268 -9.56 14.72 -12.58
N HIS A 269 -9.08 15.88 -13.07
CA HIS A 269 -7.66 16.25 -13.12
C HIS A 269 -6.76 15.24 -13.85
N ASN A 270 -6.77 15.29 -15.18
CA ASN A 270 -5.99 14.42 -16.06
C ASN A 270 -4.74 15.10 -16.68
N GLU A 271 -4.41 16.30 -16.20
CA GLU A 271 -3.23 17.05 -16.64
C GLU A 271 -2.05 16.79 -15.70
N LEU A 272 -0.83 16.91 -16.24
CA LEU A 272 0.40 16.71 -15.48
C LEU A 272 1.21 18.01 -15.40
N TYR A 273 1.66 18.35 -14.20
CA TYR A 273 2.53 19.50 -13.95
C TYR A 273 3.61 19.18 -12.90
N PRO A 274 4.91 19.40 -13.18
CA PRO A 274 5.49 19.80 -14.47
C PRO A 274 5.24 18.78 -15.59
N ASP A 275 5.55 19.12 -16.84
CA ASP A 275 5.37 18.18 -17.95
C ASP A 275 6.23 16.90 -17.81
N TRP A 276 5.83 15.84 -18.52
CA TRP A 276 6.51 14.54 -18.47
C TRP A 276 8.01 14.63 -18.75
N ASN A 277 8.45 15.47 -19.69
CA ASN A 277 9.87 15.63 -20.02
C ASN A 277 10.67 16.28 -18.90
N THR A 278 10.04 17.14 -18.10
CA THR A 278 10.65 17.74 -16.92
C THR A 278 10.76 16.71 -15.80
N ILE A 279 9.72 15.88 -15.64
CA ILE A 279 9.71 14.80 -14.63
C ILE A 279 10.76 13.74 -14.97
N THR A 280 10.85 13.26 -16.21
CA THR A 280 11.85 12.26 -16.63
C THR A 280 13.30 12.74 -16.49
N LYS A 281 13.55 14.04 -16.57
CA LYS A 281 14.89 14.59 -16.28
C LYS A 281 15.26 14.52 -14.80
N GLN A 282 14.28 14.64 -13.91
CA GLN A 282 14.48 14.58 -12.47
C GLN A 282 14.44 13.14 -11.95
N VAL A 283 13.56 12.32 -12.52
CA VAL A 283 13.33 10.91 -12.16
C VAL A 283 13.37 10.09 -13.46
N PRO A 284 14.57 9.65 -13.91
CA PRO A 284 14.74 8.98 -15.20
C PRO A 284 13.97 7.67 -15.39
N ASP A 285 13.68 6.97 -14.30
CA ASP A 285 12.97 5.68 -14.27
C ASP A 285 11.46 5.83 -13.98
N VAL A 286 10.89 7.01 -14.18
CA VAL A 286 9.44 7.24 -14.00
C VAL A 286 8.59 6.37 -14.92
N VAL A 287 7.61 5.68 -14.35
CA VAL A 287 6.58 4.92 -15.09
C VAL A 287 5.21 5.59 -15.03
N ASP A 288 4.93 6.36 -13.98
CA ASP A 288 3.70 7.13 -13.84
C ASP A 288 3.90 8.35 -12.92
N ALA A 289 3.04 9.37 -13.05
CA ALA A 289 3.10 10.57 -12.22
C ALA A 289 1.73 11.25 -12.03
N PHE A 290 1.56 11.92 -10.90
CA PHE A 290 0.34 12.60 -10.47
C PHE A 290 0.72 13.97 -9.93
N SER A 291 0.17 15.04 -10.49
CA SER A 291 0.38 16.41 -9.99
C SER A 291 -0.86 16.93 -9.29
N SER A 292 -0.69 17.71 -8.23
CA SER A 292 -1.83 18.37 -7.58
C SER A 292 -2.47 19.41 -8.51
N PRO A 293 -3.78 19.65 -8.40
CA PRO A 293 -4.45 20.74 -9.09
C PRO A 293 -3.82 22.12 -8.76
N GLY A 294 -3.39 22.30 -7.51
CA GLY A 294 -2.63 23.46 -7.03
C GLY A 294 -1.21 23.62 -7.60
N LYS A 295 -0.68 22.64 -8.36
CA LYS A 295 0.64 22.68 -9.02
C LYS A 295 1.82 22.83 -8.07
N ASP A 296 1.65 22.38 -6.83
CA ASP A 296 2.60 22.51 -5.72
C ASP A 296 3.12 21.15 -5.23
N PHE A 297 2.60 20.06 -5.76
CA PHE A 297 2.85 18.71 -5.28
C PHE A 297 2.87 17.72 -6.45
N LEU A 298 3.83 16.80 -6.43
CA LEU A 298 4.04 15.80 -7.47
C LEU A 298 4.31 14.43 -6.82
N VAL A 299 3.57 13.41 -7.22
CA VAL A 299 3.82 12.01 -6.84
C VAL A 299 4.25 11.25 -8.08
N VAL A 300 5.33 10.49 -7.99
CA VAL A 300 5.96 9.75 -9.09
C VAL A 300 6.05 8.29 -8.70
N LEU A 301 5.59 7.40 -9.57
CA LEU A 301 5.83 5.96 -9.49
C LEU A 301 6.98 5.61 -10.42
N THR A 302 7.94 4.84 -9.94
CA THR A 302 9.14 4.46 -10.69
C THR A 302 9.16 2.98 -11.07
N GLU A 303 9.95 2.63 -12.08
CA GLU A 303 10.22 1.24 -12.49
C GLU A 303 10.89 0.45 -11.37
N THR A 304 11.66 1.12 -10.52
CA THR A 304 12.28 0.58 -9.30
C THR A 304 11.29 0.27 -8.17
N GLY A 305 9.98 0.42 -8.42
CA GLY A 305 8.93 0.12 -7.44
C GLY A 305 8.80 1.17 -6.32
N SER A 306 9.33 2.38 -6.53
CA SER A 306 9.23 3.48 -5.56
C SER A 306 8.07 4.41 -5.88
N LEU A 307 7.34 4.83 -4.85
CA LEU A 307 6.47 6.00 -4.88
C LEU A 307 7.19 7.16 -4.21
N LEU A 308 7.55 8.16 -5.01
CA LEU A 308 8.28 9.34 -4.58
C LEU A 308 7.33 10.53 -4.61
N ALA A 309 7.28 11.32 -3.54
CA ALA A 309 6.50 12.54 -3.52
C ALA A 309 7.43 13.75 -3.36
N PHE A 310 7.25 14.76 -4.19
CA PHE A 310 8.06 15.97 -4.27
C PHE A 310 7.21 17.21 -4.05
N THR A 311 7.83 18.25 -3.50
CA THR A 311 7.24 19.59 -3.54
C THR A 311 7.59 20.24 -4.88
N VAL A 312 6.66 21.03 -5.42
CA VAL A 312 6.82 21.75 -6.69
C VAL A 312 6.67 23.24 -6.43
N LYS A 313 7.63 24.04 -6.90
CA LYS A 313 7.56 25.51 -6.79
C LYS A 313 7.93 26.15 -8.12
N ASN A 314 6.99 26.90 -8.70
CA ASN A 314 7.17 27.55 -10.00
C ASN A 314 7.65 26.57 -11.09
N GLY A 315 7.12 25.34 -11.08
CA GLY A 315 7.45 24.30 -12.06
C GLY A 315 8.78 23.58 -11.80
N LYS A 316 9.49 23.91 -10.71
CA LYS A 316 10.70 23.21 -10.29
C LYS A 316 10.36 22.16 -9.24
N ILE A 317 10.80 20.93 -9.47
CA ILE A 317 10.69 19.80 -8.55
C ILE A 317 11.78 19.93 -7.50
N SER A 318 11.49 19.62 -6.23
CA SER A 318 12.52 19.58 -5.18
C SER A 318 13.61 18.55 -5.52
N PRO A 319 14.90 18.83 -5.22
CA PRO A 319 15.98 17.90 -5.56
C PRO A 319 15.85 16.52 -4.89
N GLN A 320 15.31 16.50 -3.68
CA GLN A 320 15.03 15.29 -2.91
C GLN A 320 13.52 15.13 -2.71
N PRO A 321 13.00 13.89 -2.67
CA PRO A 321 11.61 13.63 -2.36
C PRO A 321 11.32 13.95 -0.88
N ALA A 322 10.12 14.46 -0.61
CA ALA A 322 9.58 14.65 0.73
C ALA A 322 8.98 13.36 1.33
N LEU A 323 8.59 12.41 0.48
CA LEU A 323 8.13 11.07 0.86
C LEU A 323 8.74 10.05 -0.10
N HIS A 324 9.22 8.93 0.43
CA HIS A 324 9.69 7.78 -0.34
C HIS A 324 9.09 6.51 0.23
N ILE A 325 8.31 5.82 -0.58
CA ILE A 325 7.74 4.51 -0.29
C ILE A 325 8.37 3.52 -1.27
N LEU A 326 8.94 2.43 -0.78
CA LEU A 326 9.39 1.33 -1.64
C LEU A 326 8.39 0.17 -1.53
N PHE A 327 7.71 -0.16 -2.62
CA PHE A 327 6.77 -1.27 -2.62
C PHE A 327 7.52 -2.61 -2.59
N LYS A 328 6.98 -3.56 -1.83
CA LYS A 328 7.48 -4.94 -1.77
C LYS A 328 7.20 -5.71 -3.06
N TYR A 329 6.26 -5.21 -3.86
CA TYR A 329 5.85 -5.80 -5.11
C TYR A 329 5.46 -4.73 -6.14
N PRO A 330 5.50 -5.03 -7.46
CA PRO A 330 5.07 -4.09 -8.49
C PRO A 330 3.58 -3.72 -8.35
N VAL A 331 3.28 -2.42 -8.41
CA VAL A 331 1.90 -1.91 -8.31
C VAL A 331 1.51 -1.10 -9.53
N THR A 332 0.22 -1.10 -9.87
CA THR A 332 -0.36 -0.28 -10.94
C THR A 332 -1.42 0.67 -10.38
N PRO A 333 -1.39 1.97 -10.73
CA PRO A 333 -2.45 2.90 -10.36
C PRO A 333 -3.75 2.61 -11.11
N VAL A 334 -4.86 2.54 -10.36
CA VAL A 334 -6.22 2.31 -10.89
C VAL A 334 -7.22 3.38 -10.45
N MET A 335 -6.83 4.25 -9.52
CA MET A 335 -7.64 5.38 -9.07
C MET A 335 -6.72 6.52 -8.61
N ALA A 336 -7.04 7.76 -8.96
CA ALA A 336 -6.40 8.94 -8.41
C ALA A 336 -7.45 10.02 -8.19
N ARG A 337 -7.64 10.45 -6.94
CA ARG A 337 -8.59 11.50 -6.55
C ARG A 337 -7.90 12.56 -5.70
N TRP A 338 -8.26 13.81 -5.94
CA TRP A 338 -7.67 14.95 -5.23
C TRP A 338 -8.67 15.54 -4.24
N ALA A 339 -8.15 15.97 -3.09
CA ALA A 339 -8.84 16.85 -2.17
C ALA A 339 -7.95 18.07 -1.90
N GLU A 340 -8.59 19.24 -1.78
CA GLU A 340 -7.93 20.52 -1.55
C GLU A 340 -8.54 21.24 -0.35
N GLY A 341 -7.72 21.95 0.42
CA GLY A 341 -8.15 22.70 1.61
C GLY A 341 -8.89 21.82 2.61
N GLN A 342 -10.08 22.27 3.05
CA GLN A 342 -10.86 21.58 4.11
C GLN A 342 -11.23 20.12 3.77
N TYR A 343 -11.25 19.74 2.49
CA TYR A 343 -11.48 18.35 2.11
C TYR A 343 -10.34 17.43 2.54
N VAL A 344 -9.10 17.94 2.65
CA VAL A 344 -7.95 17.18 3.14
C VAL A 344 -8.15 16.76 4.58
N SER A 345 -8.54 17.69 5.46
CA SER A 345 -8.82 17.38 6.86
C SER A 345 -10.05 16.46 7.01
N ASN A 346 -11.12 16.70 6.27
CA ASN A 346 -12.35 15.90 6.35
C ASN A 346 -12.12 14.45 5.91
N TRP A 347 -11.44 14.25 4.77
CA TRP A 347 -11.11 12.90 4.31
C TRP A 347 -10.15 12.19 5.25
N THR A 348 -9.20 12.91 5.86
CA THR A 348 -8.30 12.32 6.86
C THR A 348 -9.07 11.78 8.05
N GLU A 349 -9.98 12.58 8.62
CA GLU A 349 -10.83 12.16 9.74
C GLU A 349 -11.74 10.99 9.36
N GLU A 350 -12.38 11.03 8.19
CA GLU A 350 -13.24 9.95 7.73
C GLU A 350 -12.44 8.66 7.52
N LEU A 351 -11.30 8.73 6.83
CA LEU A 351 -10.43 7.57 6.59
C LEU A 351 -9.92 6.97 7.90
N ASP A 352 -9.56 7.77 8.90
CA ASP A 352 -9.16 7.31 10.23
C ASP A 352 -10.25 6.52 10.96
N ASN A 353 -11.51 6.85 10.68
CA ASN A 353 -12.67 6.16 11.22
C ASN A 353 -13.17 5.01 10.31
N LEU A 354 -12.66 4.90 9.08
CA LEU A 354 -13.09 3.90 8.10
C LEU A 354 -12.23 2.63 8.09
N GLY A 355 -12.91 1.51 8.33
CA GLY A 355 -12.39 0.17 8.03
C GLY A 355 -11.23 -0.29 8.90
N MET A 356 -10.76 -1.50 8.64
CA MET A 356 -9.56 -2.03 9.30
C MET A 356 -8.32 -1.52 8.56
N LYS A 357 -7.35 -0.97 9.30
CA LYS A 357 -6.00 -0.78 8.77
C LYS A 357 -5.45 -2.16 8.34
N PRO A 358 -4.73 -2.24 7.21
CA PRO A 358 -4.18 -3.51 6.76
C PRO A 358 -3.27 -4.08 7.85
N LYS A 359 -3.40 -5.39 8.11
CA LYS A 359 -2.55 -6.08 9.09
C LYS A 359 -1.08 -6.09 8.67
N GLN A 360 -0.84 -6.12 7.36
CA GLN A 360 0.48 -6.09 6.72
C GLN A 360 0.53 -5.01 5.66
N THR A 361 1.56 -4.17 5.67
CA THR A 361 1.80 -3.11 4.67
C THR A 361 2.35 -3.66 3.34
N TRP A 362 2.00 -3.06 2.21
CA TRP A 362 2.55 -3.41 0.89
C TRP A 362 3.94 -2.84 0.59
N PHE A 363 4.47 -2.04 1.51
CA PHE A 363 5.66 -1.25 1.28
C PHE A 363 6.53 -1.22 2.53
N THR A 364 7.77 -0.81 2.34
CA THR A 364 8.57 -0.27 3.44
C THR A 364 8.56 1.25 3.33
N GLU A 365 8.12 1.91 4.40
CA GLU A 365 8.17 3.36 4.47
C GLU A 365 9.60 3.78 4.78
N ALA A 366 10.25 4.48 3.86
CA ALA A 366 11.44 5.21 4.20
C ALA A 366 11.01 6.36 5.11
N SER A 367 11.19 6.22 6.42
CA SER A 367 11.04 7.36 7.30
C SER A 367 12.03 8.43 6.85
N ILE A 368 11.56 9.54 6.30
CA ILE A 368 12.33 10.75 6.08
C ILE A 368 12.08 11.67 7.27
N PRO A 369 12.82 11.59 8.39
CA PRO A 369 12.63 12.57 9.46
C PRO A 369 12.82 13.99 8.94
N SER A 370 11.82 14.82 9.17
CA SER A 370 11.92 16.26 9.05
C SER A 370 12.88 16.77 10.12
N ILE A 371 14.02 17.29 9.63
CA ILE A 371 15.13 17.89 10.39
C ILE A 371 15.85 16.86 11.29
N GLU A 372 17.17 16.74 11.10
CA GLU A 372 18.08 15.94 11.93
C GLU A 372 17.87 16.17 13.44
N LYS A 373 16.98 15.38 14.06
CA LYS A 373 17.04 15.13 15.48
C LYS A 373 17.93 13.93 15.68
N ALA A 374 18.91 14.07 16.57
CA ALA A 374 19.71 12.94 17.05
C ALA A 374 18.79 11.77 17.43
N PRO A 375 19.21 10.51 17.18
CA PRO A 375 18.40 9.34 17.47
C PRO A 375 17.92 9.42 18.92
N LYS A 376 16.60 9.41 19.11
CA LYS A 376 15.99 9.42 20.44
C LYS A 376 16.30 8.10 21.13
N VAL A 377 16.88 8.18 22.33
CA VAL A 377 17.01 7.01 23.20
C VAL A 377 15.64 6.73 23.81
N ILE A 378 15.07 5.55 23.55
CA ILE A 378 13.74 5.19 24.04
C ILE A 378 13.89 4.23 25.23
N GLY A 379 13.15 4.49 26.30
CA GLY A 379 12.98 3.57 27.43
C GLY A 379 11.58 2.99 27.48
N VAL A 380 11.43 1.78 28.01
CA VAL A 380 10.12 1.17 28.32
C VAL A 380 9.99 1.03 29.82
N VAL A 381 8.82 1.35 30.35
CA VAL A 381 8.50 1.19 31.78
C VAL A 381 8.26 -0.29 32.12
N VAL A 382 9.09 -0.87 32.98
CA VAL A 382 9.11 -2.32 33.34
C VAL A 382 8.74 -2.60 34.80
N THR A 383 8.07 -1.66 35.47
CA THR A 383 7.74 -1.79 36.90
C THR A 383 6.87 -3.02 37.23
N GLN A 384 7.06 -3.57 38.43
CA GLN A 384 6.26 -4.68 38.97
C GLN A 384 4.81 -4.25 39.31
N GLY A 385 4.59 -2.96 39.60
CA GLY A 385 3.26 -2.39 39.77
C GLY A 385 2.67 -1.90 38.44
N GLN A 386 1.38 -1.59 38.39
CA GLN A 386 0.75 -1.09 37.15
C GLN A 386 1.26 0.31 36.73
N MET A 387 1.76 1.12 37.67
CA MET A 387 2.16 2.51 37.44
C MET A 387 3.54 2.81 38.05
N LEU A 388 4.39 3.52 37.31
CA LEU A 388 5.65 4.10 37.77
C LEU A 388 5.48 5.59 38.07
N ASN A 389 6.00 6.05 39.21
CA ASN A 389 6.07 7.47 39.54
C ASN A 389 7.26 8.13 38.82
N ILE A 390 6.97 9.13 37.98
CA ILE A 390 7.98 10.04 37.42
C ILE A 390 8.18 11.18 38.40
N ARG A 391 9.43 11.48 38.74
CA ARG A 391 9.77 12.40 39.83
C ARG A 391 10.35 13.72 39.33
N GLN A 392 10.24 14.76 40.14
CA GLN A 392 10.75 16.09 39.83
C GLN A 392 12.28 16.17 39.79
N GLY A 393 12.97 15.25 40.46
CA GLY A 393 14.43 15.24 40.55
C GLY A 393 14.97 13.85 40.87
N ILE A 394 16.29 13.72 40.80
CA ILE A 394 17.04 12.50 41.14
C ILE A 394 16.87 12.18 42.63
N GLY A 395 16.41 10.98 42.95
CA GLY A 395 16.31 10.46 44.32
C GLY A 395 14.91 9.96 44.71
N GLN A 396 14.84 8.99 45.62
CA GLN A 396 13.58 8.37 46.02
C GLN A 396 12.68 9.27 46.89
N HIS A 397 13.23 10.36 47.44
CA HIS A 397 12.51 11.32 48.28
C HIS A 397 11.98 12.53 47.52
N THR A 398 12.25 12.65 46.22
CA THR A 398 11.76 13.77 45.41
C THR A 398 10.29 13.58 45.05
N LYS A 399 9.56 14.69 44.90
CA LYS A 399 8.11 14.67 44.67
C LYS A 399 7.77 13.96 43.34
N PRO A 400 6.81 13.01 43.33
CA PRO A 400 6.20 12.51 42.10
C PRO A 400 5.45 13.62 41.37
N ILE A 401 5.70 13.77 40.07
CA ILE A 401 5.07 14.78 39.20
C ILE A 401 4.14 14.16 38.16
N ALA A 402 4.31 12.87 37.85
CA ALA A 402 3.43 12.13 36.95
C ALA A 402 3.46 10.62 37.29
N LYS A 403 2.51 9.87 36.71
CA LYS A 403 2.47 8.41 36.77
C LYS A 403 2.34 7.83 35.36
N VAL A 404 3.15 6.82 35.06
CA VAL A 404 3.21 6.19 33.73
C VAL A 404 2.93 4.70 33.86
N LYS A 405 2.09 4.14 32.97
CA LYS A 405 1.74 2.71 32.98
C LYS A 405 2.94 1.83 32.62
N LYS A 406 2.96 0.58 33.10
CA LYS A 406 3.86 -0.47 32.60
C LYS A 406 3.70 -0.61 31.08
N GLY A 407 4.80 -0.84 30.36
CA GLY A 407 4.83 -1.04 28.91
C GLY A 407 4.82 0.24 28.07
N VAL A 408 4.68 1.42 28.68
CA VAL A 408 4.73 2.70 27.95
C VAL A 408 6.17 3.03 27.55
N LYS A 409 6.35 3.45 26.30
CA LYS A 409 7.59 4.01 25.75
C LYS A 409 7.75 5.47 26.20
N ILE A 410 8.96 5.86 26.60
CA ILE A 410 9.28 7.23 27.03
C ILE A 410 10.62 7.66 26.44
N ASP A 411 10.75 8.94 26.12
CA ASP A 411 12.00 9.51 25.61
C ASP A 411 13.00 9.67 26.77
N ILE A 412 14.22 9.17 26.61
CA ILE A 412 15.34 9.38 27.54
C ILE A 412 16.18 10.52 27.01
N LEU A 413 16.19 11.62 27.75
CA LEU A 413 16.93 12.84 27.43
C LEU A 413 18.38 12.79 27.94
N ASP A 414 18.61 12.09 29.06
CA ASP A 414 19.93 12.00 29.70
C ASP A 414 20.02 10.81 30.66
N VAL A 415 21.23 10.28 30.86
CA VAL A 415 21.55 9.19 31.79
C VAL A 415 22.46 9.71 32.89
N LEU A 416 21.90 9.84 34.09
CA LEU A 416 22.52 10.47 35.25
C LEU A 416 22.72 9.41 36.35
N GLY A 417 23.72 8.55 36.15
CA GLY A 417 23.97 7.38 37.00
C GLY A 417 22.83 6.36 36.86
N GLN A 418 22.13 6.06 37.96
CA GLN A 418 20.97 5.15 37.97
C GLN A 418 19.63 5.85 37.70
N TRP A 419 19.67 7.13 37.33
CA TRP A 419 18.48 7.92 37.04
C TRP A 419 18.48 8.39 35.60
N TYR A 420 17.35 8.24 34.93
CA TYR A 420 17.12 8.74 33.58
C TYR A 420 16.31 10.02 33.67
N LYS A 421 16.79 11.06 32.99
CA LYS A 421 15.97 12.23 32.69
C LYS A 421 15.08 11.86 31.51
N VAL A 422 13.77 11.91 31.69
CA VAL A 422 12.79 11.41 30.72
C VAL A 422 11.81 12.50 30.30
N GLN A 423 11.28 12.38 29.09
CA GLN A 423 10.21 13.23 28.57
C GLN A 423 8.99 12.37 28.22
N LEU A 424 7.80 12.84 28.62
CA LEU A 424 6.51 12.20 28.33
C LEU A 424 5.83 12.89 27.12
N ASP A 425 4.78 12.27 26.56
CA ASP A 425 4.09 12.69 25.32
C ASP A 425 3.46 14.10 25.36
N GLU A 426 3.37 14.73 26.54
CA GLU A 426 2.90 16.12 26.72
C GLU A 426 4.05 17.13 26.91
N GLY A 427 5.29 16.71 26.64
CA GLY A 427 6.50 17.51 26.82
C GLY A 427 6.99 17.61 28.27
N LEU A 428 6.28 17.01 29.23
CA LEU A 428 6.65 17.01 30.65
C LEU A 428 7.97 16.26 30.86
N VAL A 429 8.95 16.93 31.48
CA VAL A 429 10.26 16.37 31.80
C VAL A 429 10.36 16.00 33.27
N GLY A 430 10.85 14.80 33.55
CA GLY A 430 11.05 14.30 34.91
C GLY A 430 12.18 13.28 35.00
N TYR A 431 12.20 12.53 36.09
CA TYR A 431 13.25 11.56 36.39
C TYR A 431 12.68 10.20 36.81
N ALA A 432 13.26 9.14 36.27
CA ALA A 432 12.91 7.74 36.57
C ALA A 432 14.16 6.92 36.91
N HIS A 433 14.02 5.89 37.75
CA HIS A 433 15.14 5.02 38.10
C HIS A 433 15.33 3.93 37.03
N SER A 434 16.58 3.54 36.75
CA SER A 434 16.96 2.51 35.77
C SER A 434 16.43 1.10 36.09
N ASP A 435 15.97 0.88 37.31
CA ASP A 435 15.32 -0.39 37.70
C ASP A 435 13.91 -0.52 37.12
N TYR A 436 13.25 0.62 36.82
CA TYR A 436 11.85 0.65 36.38
C TYR A 436 11.69 1.11 34.94
N VAL A 437 12.78 1.53 34.29
CA VAL A 437 12.81 1.90 32.89
C VAL A 437 13.99 1.19 32.25
N LYS A 438 13.75 0.43 31.18
CA LYS A 438 14.81 -0.27 30.44
C LYS A 438 14.95 0.37 29.06
N ILE A 439 16.18 0.69 28.72
CA ILE A 439 16.53 1.31 27.45
C ILE A 439 16.37 0.25 26.36
N MET A 440 15.64 0.60 25.30
CA MET A 440 15.51 -0.23 24.11
C MET A 440 16.77 -0.14 23.25
N PRO A 441 17.03 -1.13 22.39
CA PRO A 441 18.04 -0.99 21.35
C PRO A 441 17.79 0.26 20.49
N ASN A 442 18.87 0.88 20.03
CA ASN A 442 18.78 2.07 19.20
C ASN A 442 18.16 1.74 17.84
N LEU A 443 17.42 2.70 17.29
CA LEU A 443 16.93 2.66 15.91
C LEU A 443 17.83 3.53 15.00
N PRO A 444 18.10 3.11 13.75
CA PRO A 444 17.77 1.79 13.23
C PRO A 444 18.58 0.71 13.96
N TYR A 445 17.95 -0.42 14.26
CA TYR A 445 18.66 -1.60 14.74
C TYR A 445 19.31 -2.27 13.55
N ILE A 446 20.64 -2.34 13.56
CA ILE A 446 21.44 -2.83 12.43
C ILE A 446 22.01 -4.19 12.77
N GLN A 447 21.72 -5.18 11.92
CA GLN A 447 22.31 -6.50 12.00
C GLN A 447 23.01 -6.83 10.68
N GLN A 448 24.28 -7.22 10.74
CA GLN A 448 24.99 -7.73 9.56
C GLN A 448 24.43 -9.11 9.20
N ALA A 449 23.84 -9.23 8.02
CA ALA A 449 23.18 -10.45 7.56
C ALA A 449 23.02 -10.44 6.04
N CYS A 450 22.73 -11.60 5.46
CA CYS A 450 22.52 -11.76 4.03
C CYS A 450 21.01 -11.86 3.73
N PRO A 451 20.48 -11.25 2.65
CA PRO A 451 19.03 -11.06 2.47
C PRO A 451 18.15 -12.30 2.41
N VAL A 452 18.73 -13.48 2.15
CA VAL A 452 18.00 -14.74 2.03
C VAL A 452 18.71 -15.87 2.78
N ASP A 453 17.99 -16.93 3.08
CA ASP A 453 18.56 -18.13 3.69
C ASP A 453 19.66 -18.74 2.79
N ASN A 454 20.78 -19.16 3.39
CA ASN A 454 21.95 -19.72 2.67
C ASN A 454 22.51 -18.80 1.57
N CYS A 455 22.42 -17.49 1.80
CA CYS A 455 22.82 -16.51 0.82
C CYS A 455 24.33 -16.44 0.58
N THR A 456 24.71 -16.17 -0.66
CA THR A 456 26.11 -16.03 -1.09
C THR A 456 26.37 -14.69 -1.75
N TYR A 457 27.35 -13.95 -1.25
CA TYR A 457 27.87 -12.76 -1.91
C TYR A 457 28.72 -13.15 -3.13
N GLY A 458 28.63 -12.36 -4.19
CA GLY A 458 29.27 -12.67 -5.46
C GLY A 458 28.59 -11.94 -6.61
N ASN A 459 28.61 -12.54 -7.80
CA ASN A 459 27.92 -11.96 -8.95
C ASN A 459 26.43 -12.22 -8.85
N TRP A 460 25.66 -11.15 -8.75
CA TRP A 460 24.20 -11.18 -8.73
C TRP A 460 23.67 -10.56 -10.02
N THR A 461 22.63 -11.17 -10.59
CA THR A 461 21.92 -10.62 -11.75
C THR A 461 20.60 -10.04 -11.27
N LEU A 462 20.46 -8.71 -11.31
CA LEU A 462 19.27 -8.03 -10.81
C LEU A 462 18.02 -8.49 -11.58
N LYS A 463 16.94 -8.81 -10.89
CA LYS A 463 15.64 -9.16 -11.52
C LYS A 463 14.85 -7.94 -11.95
N GLN A 464 15.09 -6.82 -11.28
CA GLN A 464 14.38 -5.56 -11.51
C GLN A 464 15.33 -4.37 -11.43
N SER A 465 14.88 -3.24 -11.99
CA SER A 465 15.59 -1.97 -11.87
C SER A 465 15.76 -1.61 -10.39
N THR A 466 16.94 -1.13 -9.98
CA THR A 466 17.23 -0.81 -8.56
C THR A 466 18.08 0.45 -8.43
N ILE A 467 17.80 1.29 -7.42
CA ILE A 467 18.59 2.50 -7.13
C ILE A 467 19.84 2.11 -6.33
N LEU A 468 21.00 2.61 -6.76
CA LEU A 468 22.27 2.53 -6.03
C LEU A 468 22.46 3.78 -5.17
N TYR A 469 22.50 3.62 -3.86
CA TYR A 469 22.65 4.70 -2.88
C TYR A 469 24.10 4.82 -2.38
N ALA A 470 24.51 6.04 -1.99
CA ALA A 470 25.83 6.28 -1.41
C ALA A 470 26.02 5.61 -0.03
N GLU A 471 24.95 5.58 0.76
CA GLU A 471 24.88 4.99 2.10
C GLU A 471 23.64 4.08 2.19
N PRO A 472 23.57 3.13 3.15
CA PRO A 472 22.42 2.24 3.30
C PRO A 472 21.25 2.99 3.95
N SER A 473 20.72 3.97 3.21
CA SER A 473 19.61 4.81 3.63
C SER A 473 18.89 5.35 2.40
N PHE A 474 17.56 5.33 2.42
CA PHE A 474 16.74 5.98 1.39
C PHE A 474 16.88 7.50 1.36
N LYS A 475 17.56 8.10 2.34
CA LYS A 475 17.92 9.53 2.37
C LYS A 475 19.25 9.84 1.68
N ALA A 476 20.07 8.82 1.46
CA ALA A 476 21.38 9.01 0.88
C ALA A 476 21.25 9.44 -0.57
N ASP A 477 22.28 10.11 -1.08
CA ASP A 477 22.32 10.46 -2.49
C ASP A 477 22.19 9.21 -3.36
N ALA A 478 21.21 9.24 -4.26
CA ALA A 478 21.10 8.25 -5.32
C ALA A 478 22.25 8.48 -6.31
N LEU A 479 23.13 7.50 -6.42
CA LEU A 479 24.30 7.53 -7.28
C LEU A 479 23.94 7.18 -8.73
N GLU A 480 23.07 6.19 -8.92
CA GLU A 480 22.74 5.62 -10.22
C GLU A 480 21.46 4.76 -10.14
N THR A 481 20.75 4.60 -11.27
CA THR A 481 19.74 3.56 -11.44
C THR A 481 20.33 2.38 -12.20
N LEU A 482 20.31 1.20 -11.59
CA LEU A 482 20.79 -0.05 -12.18
C LEU A 482 19.63 -0.76 -12.88
N SER A 483 19.85 -1.24 -14.10
CA SER A 483 18.78 -1.86 -14.91
C SER A 483 18.50 -3.31 -14.50
N ALA A 484 17.29 -3.79 -14.78
CA ALA A 484 16.99 -5.22 -14.72
C ALA A 484 17.97 -6.02 -15.60
N SER A 485 18.28 -7.26 -15.19
CA SER A 485 19.30 -8.14 -15.77
C SER A 485 20.75 -7.63 -15.71
N GLN A 486 21.01 -6.47 -15.10
CA GLN A 486 22.38 -5.99 -14.88
C GLN A 486 23.10 -6.86 -13.84
N VAL A 487 24.37 -7.17 -14.10
CA VAL A 487 25.22 -7.93 -13.17
C VAL A 487 25.93 -6.97 -12.23
N VAL A 488 25.79 -7.23 -10.93
CA VAL A 488 26.48 -6.52 -9.85
C VAL A 488 27.31 -7.50 -9.03
N GLN A 489 28.35 -7.01 -8.36
CA GLN A 489 29.12 -7.81 -7.41
C GLN A 489 28.71 -7.44 -5.99
N ALA A 490 27.88 -8.28 -5.36
CA ALA A 490 27.50 -8.14 -3.96
C ALA A 490 28.66 -8.50 -3.04
N LEU A 491 28.84 -7.69 -1.99
CA LEU A 491 30.01 -7.77 -1.10
C LEU A 491 29.65 -8.16 0.33
N ASN A 492 28.69 -7.44 0.91
CA ASN A 492 28.14 -7.67 2.24
C ASN A 492 26.76 -7.02 2.33
N GLY A 493 26.05 -7.30 3.41
CA GLY A 493 24.70 -6.80 3.62
C GLY A 493 24.37 -6.63 5.09
N GLU A 494 23.37 -5.81 5.32
CA GLU A 494 22.82 -5.53 6.63
C GLU A 494 21.30 -5.39 6.58
N ILE A 495 20.67 -5.79 7.67
CA ILE A 495 19.28 -5.52 7.96
C ILE A 495 19.23 -4.26 8.79
N GLN A 496 18.40 -3.31 8.40
CA GLN A 496 18.09 -2.14 9.22
C GLN A 496 16.61 -2.17 9.61
N THR A 497 16.34 -2.36 10.90
CA THR A 497 14.99 -2.19 11.45
C THR A 497 14.83 -0.75 11.93
N SER A 498 14.03 0.03 11.20
CA SER A 498 13.75 1.45 11.48
C SER A 498 12.56 1.65 12.44
N GLN A 499 11.72 0.62 12.60
CA GLN A 499 10.66 0.57 13.60
C GLN A 499 10.50 -0.86 14.11
N PHE A 500 10.52 -1.07 15.42
CA PHE A 500 10.25 -2.38 16.01
C PHE A 500 8.77 -2.74 15.90
N GLY A 501 8.49 -4.03 15.73
CA GLY A 501 7.13 -4.54 15.87
C GLY A 501 6.74 -4.54 17.34
N GLU A 502 5.56 -4.07 17.69
CA GLU A 502 5.08 -4.10 19.08
C GLU A 502 4.08 -5.24 19.23
N ILE A 503 4.33 -6.13 20.19
CA ILE A 503 3.52 -7.32 20.45
C ILE A 503 2.89 -7.17 21.83
N GLU A 504 1.58 -7.35 21.93
CA GLU A 504 0.86 -7.40 23.19
C GLU A 504 0.40 -8.83 23.48
N VAL A 505 0.73 -9.33 24.67
CA VAL A 505 0.35 -10.68 25.12
C VAL A 505 -1.15 -10.71 25.40
N ILE A 506 -1.86 -11.65 24.78
CA ILE A 506 -3.32 -11.76 24.89
C ILE A 506 -3.77 -12.89 25.83
N LYS A 507 -2.89 -13.87 26.09
CA LYS A 507 -3.17 -14.99 27.01
C LYS A 507 -2.90 -14.57 28.45
N SER A 508 -3.70 -15.11 29.38
CA SER A 508 -3.60 -14.81 30.81
C SER A 508 -2.20 -15.08 31.37
N GLN A 509 -1.60 -16.22 30.99
CA GLN A 509 -0.23 -16.62 31.28
C GLN A 509 0.33 -17.42 30.10
N VAL A 510 1.60 -17.22 29.79
CA VAL A 510 2.34 -17.93 28.74
C VAL A 510 3.71 -18.26 29.29
N GLU A 511 4.14 -19.50 29.09
CA GLU A 511 5.47 -19.96 29.43
C GLU A 511 6.17 -20.36 28.14
N LEU A 512 7.19 -19.61 27.76
CA LEU A 512 8.01 -19.86 26.58
C LEU A 512 9.36 -20.43 27.01
N THR A 513 9.88 -21.36 26.22
CA THR A 513 11.16 -22.00 26.43
C THR A 513 12.00 -21.89 25.16
N ASP A 514 13.19 -21.31 25.29
CA ASP A 514 14.19 -21.19 24.22
C ASP A 514 15.58 -21.46 24.81
N ASP A 515 16.37 -22.34 24.19
CA ASP A 515 17.77 -22.71 24.49
C ASP A 515 18.33 -22.32 25.88
N ASN A 516 17.69 -22.82 26.94
CA ASN A 516 18.02 -22.68 28.38
C ASN A 516 17.49 -21.44 29.12
N GLN A 517 16.64 -20.62 28.51
CA GLN A 517 15.90 -19.54 29.17
C GLN A 517 14.40 -19.81 29.18
N LYS A 518 13.81 -19.73 30.37
CA LYS A 518 12.37 -19.78 30.57
C LYS A 518 11.85 -18.35 30.66
N LEU A 519 10.89 -18.01 29.80
CA LEU A 519 10.25 -16.70 29.76
C LEU A 519 8.77 -16.82 30.14
N SER A 520 8.40 -16.21 31.26
CA SER A 520 7.01 -16.13 31.72
C SER A 520 6.41 -14.79 31.33
N LEU A 521 5.30 -14.82 30.59
CA LEU A 521 4.57 -13.64 30.13
C LEU A 521 3.14 -13.64 30.69
N SER A 522 2.64 -12.45 30.97
CA SER A 522 1.28 -12.20 31.44
C SER A 522 0.50 -11.38 30.42
N GLN A 523 -0.83 -11.49 30.44
CA GLN A 523 -1.70 -10.68 29.59
C GLN A 523 -1.39 -9.18 29.73
N GLY A 524 -1.28 -8.48 28.60
CA GLY A 524 -0.94 -7.06 28.51
C GLY A 524 0.57 -6.77 28.57
N ASP A 525 1.43 -7.77 28.75
CA ASP A 525 2.87 -7.57 28.58
C ASP A 525 3.19 -7.17 27.14
N LYS A 526 4.13 -6.23 27.00
CA LYS A 526 4.56 -5.70 25.70
C LYS A 526 5.96 -6.15 25.37
N LEU A 527 6.11 -6.79 24.22
CA LEU A 527 7.38 -7.22 23.66
C LEU A 527 7.63 -6.46 22.36
N PHE A 528 8.90 -6.37 21.97
CA PHE A 528 9.29 -5.65 20.76
C PHE A 528 10.05 -6.60 19.83
N ASP A 529 9.54 -6.78 18.62
CA ASP A 529 10.16 -7.59 17.57
C ASP A 529 11.21 -6.75 16.83
N LEU A 530 12.47 -7.15 16.94
CA LEU A 530 13.63 -6.43 16.39
C LEU A 530 14.00 -6.91 15.00
N GLU A 531 13.89 -8.22 14.75
CA GLU A 531 14.42 -8.87 13.55
C GLU A 531 13.82 -10.26 13.37
N SER A 532 13.62 -10.70 12.12
CA SER A 532 13.32 -12.09 11.80
C SER A 532 14.62 -12.77 11.42
N VAL A 533 14.92 -13.89 12.07
CA VAL A 533 16.18 -14.63 11.87
C VAL A 533 15.97 -15.91 11.05
N GLY A 534 14.83 -16.01 10.35
CA GLY A 534 14.47 -17.15 9.51
C GLY A 534 13.61 -18.21 10.23
N LEU A 535 12.98 -19.09 9.44
CA LEU A 535 12.16 -20.22 9.92
C LEU A 535 11.05 -19.86 10.94
N GLY A 536 10.54 -18.63 10.91
CA GLY A 536 9.54 -18.13 11.85
C GLY A 536 10.08 -17.75 13.23
N ILE A 537 11.40 -17.73 13.42
CA ILE A 537 12.06 -17.26 14.64
C ILE A 537 12.38 -15.77 14.52
N HIS A 538 12.19 -15.05 15.62
CA HIS A 538 12.40 -13.62 15.73
C HIS A 538 13.26 -13.30 16.94
N LEU A 539 14.14 -12.31 16.81
CA LEU A 539 14.83 -11.69 17.93
C LEU A 539 13.88 -10.66 18.56
N VAL A 540 13.51 -10.90 19.82
CA VAL A 540 12.50 -10.12 20.54
C VAL A 540 13.11 -9.53 21.81
N TRP A 541 12.90 -8.23 22.01
CA TRP A 541 13.27 -7.54 23.24
C TRP A 541 12.11 -7.53 24.22
N TYR A 542 12.39 -7.89 25.48
CA TYR A 542 11.44 -7.81 26.58
C TYR A 542 12.15 -7.48 27.89
N ASN A 543 11.67 -6.45 28.59
CA ASN A 543 12.15 -6.01 29.90
C ASN A 543 13.68 -5.81 30.03
N GLY A 544 14.36 -5.46 28.94
CA GLY A 544 15.82 -5.22 28.91
C GLY A 544 16.64 -6.39 28.37
N ASP A 545 16.03 -7.56 28.18
CA ASP A 545 16.67 -8.77 27.69
C ASP A 545 16.21 -9.11 26.27
N LEU A 546 17.01 -9.91 25.56
CA LEU A 546 16.74 -10.40 24.21
C LEU A 546 16.42 -11.90 24.23
N TYR A 547 15.43 -12.30 23.44
CA TYR A 547 14.92 -13.67 23.34
C TYR A 547 14.76 -14.08 21.88
N TYR A 548 15.02 -15.34 21.54
CA TYR A 548 14.61 -15.89 20.24
C TYR A 548 13.27 -16.58 20.40
N LEU A 549 12.24 -15.99 19.81
CA LEU A 549 10.87 -16.47 19.96
C LEU A 549 10.29 -16.86 18.60
N ASN A 550 9.53 -17.96 18.58
CA ASN A 550 8.68 -18.27 17.44
C ASN A 550 7.56 -17.22 17.31
N ASN A 551 7.08 -17.02 16.09
CA ASN A 551 6.13 -16.03 15.62
C ASN A 551 4.68 -16.16 16.17
N GLY A 552 4.50 -16.60 17.43
CA GLY A 552 3.19 -16.89 18.04
C GLY A 552 2.27 -15.69 18.29
N TRP A 553 2.55 -14.54 17.69
CA TRP A 553 1.66 -13.38 17.56
C TRP A 553 1.07 -13.22 16.14
N HIS A 554 1.57 -13.97 15.16
CA HIS A 554 1.02 -14.00 13.81
C HIS A 554 -0.27 -14.84 13.75
N VAL A 555 -1.19 -14.42 12.87
CA VAL A 555 -2.43 -15.15 12.61
C VAL A 555 -2.16 -16.14 11.48
N ASP A 556 -1.97 -17.40 11.83
CA ASP A 556 -1.98 -18.48 10.86
C ASP A 556 -3.29 -19.28 11.02
N ARG A 557 -4.03 -19.46 9.92
CA ARG A 557 -5.40 -20.06 9.94
C ARG A 557 -5.42 -21.48 10.52
N LEU A 558 -4.26 -22.13 10.60
CA LEU A 558 -4.10 -23.51 11.03
C LEU A 558 -3.86 -23.67 12.55
N ASN A 559 -3.62 -22.59 13.31
CA ASN A 559 -3.20 -22.75 14.71
C ASN A 559 -3.56 -21.59 15.67
N GLU A 560 -4.81 -21.11 15.63
CA GLU A 560 -5.30 -20.04 16.51
C GLU A 560 -5.12 -20.36 18.01
N ALA A 561 -5.20 -21.65 18.39
CA ALA A 561 -4.96 -22.10 19.76
C ALA A 561 -3.52 -21.87 20.25
N ALA A 562 -2.53 -21.83 19.35
CA ALA A 562 -1.13 -21.59 19.69
C ALA A 562 -0.83 -20.09 19.88
N ARG A 563 -1.65 -19.18 19.32
CA ARG A 563 -1.44 -17.74 19.39
C ARG A 563 -1.44 -17.24 20.83
N TRP A 564 -0.39 -16.54 21.23
CA TRP A 564 -0.21 -16.02 22.59
C TRP A 564 -0.03 -14.51 22.65
N GLY A 565 0.34 -13.89 21.53
CA GLY A 565 0.41 -12.44 21.37
C GLY A 565 -0.49 -11.93 20.25
N SER A 566 -0.59 -10.61 20.16
CA SER A 566 -1.16 -9.90 19.01
C SER A 566 -0.22 -8.78 18.60
N LEU A 567 -0.04 -8.61 17.29
CA LEU A 567 0.77 -7.53 16.73
C LEU A 567 0.00 -6.21 16.83
N VAL A 568 0.54 -5.26 17.60
CA VAL A 568 0.02 -3.90 17.79
C VAL A 568 0.55 -2.96 16.69
N THR A 569 1.85 -3.05 16.41
CA THR A 569 2.48 -2.34 15.29
C THR A 569 3.41 -3.27 14.55
N GLU A 570 3.47 -3.14 13.23
CA GLU A 570 4.40 -3.93 12.44
C GLU A 570 5.84 -3.42 12.57
N ARG A 571 6.77 -4.36 12.43
CA ARG A 571 8.18 -4.05 12.27
C ARG A 571 8.42 -3.47 10.87
N LYS A 572 9.17 -2.37 10.77
CA LYS A 572 9.67 -1.83 9.49
C LYS A 572 11.14 -2.17 9.37
N THR A 573 11.47 -2.96 8.36
CA THR A 573 12.80 -3.52 8.14
C THR A 573 13.15 -3.43 6.67
N ASP A 574 14.39 -3.03 6.39
CA ASP A 574 14.96 -2.99 5.05
C ASP A 574 16.28 -3.76 5.00
N TRP A 575 16.47 -4.50 3.93
CA TRP A 575 17.73 -5.13 3.57
C TRP A 575 18.57 -4.18 2.75
N TRP A 576 19.83 -4.02 3.13
CA TRP A 576 20.80 -3.22 2.40
C TRP A 576 21.96 -4.10 2.01
N VAL A 577 22.33 -4.09 0.73
CA VAL A 577 23.48 -4.83 0.23
C VAL A 577 24.45 -3.89 -0.43
N LYS A 578 25.71 -3.93 0.01
CA LYS A 578 26.78 -3.21 -0.65
C LYS A 578 27.18 -3.94 -1.92
N VAL A 579 27.16 -3.23 -3.03
CA VAL A 579 27.50 -3.77 -4.34
C VAL A 579 28.56 -2.92 -5.03
N ASN A 580 29.38 -3.59 -5.85
CA ASN A 580 30.18 -2.94 -6.89
C ASN A 580 29.49 -3.14 -8.23
N VAL A 581 29.56 -2.11 -9.08
CA VAL A 581 29.12 -2.15 -10.48
C VAL A 581 30.39 -2.07 -11.35
N PRO A 582 30.97 -3.22 -11.75
CA PRO A 582 32.31 -3.25 -12.35
C PRO A 582 32.42 -2.42 -13.63
N GLU A 583 31.37 -2.43 -14.46
CA GLU A 583 31.33 -1.70 -15.73
C GLU A 583 31.45 -0.19 -15.57
N LYS A 584 30.96 0.35 -14.44
CA LYS A 584 30.93 1.78 -14.14
C LYS A 584 31.99 2.19 -13.10
N ASN A 585 32.72 1.23 -12.52
CA ASN A 585 33.68 1.44 -11.44
C ASN A 585 33.10 2.28 -10.27
N ILE A 586 31.86 1.98 -9.89
CA ILE A 586 31.14 2.63 -8.79
C ILE A 586 30.70 1.58 -7.77
N SER A 587 30.67 1.98 -6.51
CA SER A 587 30.20 1.17 -5.39
C SER A 587 29.14 1.93 -4.61
N GLY A 588 28.16 1.21 -4.08
CA GLY A 588 27.10 1.79 -3.28
C GLY A 588 26.27 0.70 -2.63
N TRP A 589 25.07 1.07 -2.20
CA TRP A 589 24.14 0.20 -1.50
C TRP A 589 22.84 0.08 -2.28
N ILE A 590 22.30 -1.14 -2.37
CA ILE A 590 20.98 -1.39 -2.93
C ILE A 590 20.03 -1.85 -1.82
N ALA A 591 18.79 -1.38 -1.86
CA ALA A 591 17.76 -1.71 -0.88
C ALA A 591 16.87 -2.86 -1.37
N ASN A 592 16.52 -3.78 -0.47
CA ASN A 592 15.64 -4.93 -0.68
C ASN A 592 15.85 -5.62 -2.04
N PRO A 593 17.08 -6.07 -2.35
CA PRO A 593 17.41 -6.53 -3.70
C PRO A 593 16.69 -7.83 -4.06
N GLU A 594 16.23 -7.91 -5.30
CA GLU A 594 15.83 -9.15 -5.95
C GLU A 594 16.82 -9.47 -7.08
N ALA A 595 17.54 -10.58 -6.95
CA ALA A 595 18.56 -10.98 -7.91
C ALA A 595 18.77 -12.50 -7.96
N ASP A 596 19.15 -13.00 -9.13
CA ASP A 596 19.68 -14.37 -9.26
C ASP A 596 21.11 -14.44 -8.72
N GLY A 597 21.46 -15.56 -8.08
CA GLY A 597 22.75 -15.75 -7.41
C GLY A 597 22.78 -15.30 -5.94
N MET A 598 21.66 -14.82 -5.41
CA MET A 598 21.52 -14.50 -3.97
C MET A 598 21.59 -15.75 -3.10
N SER A 599 21.08 -16.90 -3.57
CA SER A 599 21.13 -18.20 -2.89
C SER A 599 21.72 -19.30 -3.78
N LEU A 600 22.22 -20.38 -3.16
CA LEU A 600 22.78 -21.56 -3.86
C LEU A 600 21.72 -22.54 -4.42
N TYR A 601 20.44 -22.22 -4.28
CA TYR A 601 19.31 -23.09 -4.63
C TYR A 601 18.45 -22.51 -5.73
#